data_AF-A0A9E3D007-F1
#
_entry.id   AF-A0A9E3D007-F1
#
_cell.length_a   1.000
_cell.length_b   1.000
_cell.length_c   1.000
_cell.angle_alpha   90.00
_cell.angle_beta   90.00
_cell.angle_gamma   90.00
#
_symmetry.space_group_name_H-M   'P 1'
#
loop_
_entity.id
_entity.type
_entity.pdbx_description
1 polymer ?
#
loop_
_entity_poly.entity_id
_entity_poly.type
_entity_poly.pdbx_seq_one_letter_code
_entity_poly.pdbx_strand_id
1 'polypeptide(L)'
;MAEKFLSELEWKRQAKTHGLKDALLSKALGALENGKTPDAELKALDDIDKQIKDLRKEAKGNKELSTWLDGLEKAADKQRKESEFALKKQAKEDEEEDTPVLLTTKMIPLLRQVKKGEEMQVMLASTGKEVAVLMSRKAISPTRRKLLADYLEGSGMPKFFLGHCIFEEKSYTFVLKTQAAGLAKKIKAALLKQVELRLKVRVRGEEGDLDDDGEPPEEDEGDEDDEQQATHSEQIPEAPPLKEAVSEDPLKAEFVKRWAAVQPMVLDALRRQAGDTSKLRAVAEFVREKGEAAAYKAALQGIDSLQKLMGAPPAPPLPPVPPQGQPEPKPEAPKSDEMLAFNKRLAALLPEAKAAIAAGGEPGTTVKLKISEAGVSANKKEFERAYALLDEAQTLLKNTATPEPVKSETPEQEGEQQPGLDAEGAARFDRRMAEIEPGYLALLAARNPDAGKLRSVLAYANAQAEGGDYVKAVGALDRLQGLIEEARGKKTDGEPPAGIVAYRTSLLGLRQAVAAAERQIAALRAAIVQMKPDEVDLADDVAELLQEQNAELQDLVDAAMSATGDKAQPATRELRDRLDFLIGEIKTNEMVKLADESKFDVKVTLAKTLGDALDRVRSTMPAVA
;
A
#
# COMPACT_ATOMS: atom_id res chain seq x y z
N MET A 1 -2.05 -7.55 27.18
CA MET A 1 -3.27 -7.68 28.02
C MET A 1 -4.23 -8.74 27.48
N ALA A 2 -4.56 -8.79 26.17
CA ALA A 2 -5.44 -9.81 25.60
C ALA A 2 -4.89 -11.25 25.71
N GLU A 3 -3.57 -11.41 25.54
CA GLU A 3 -2.87 -12.71 25.65
C GLU A 3 -3.05 -13.40 27.00
N LYS A 4 -3.30 -12.63 28.07
CA LYS A 4 -3.45 -13.21 29.41
C LYS A 4 -4.70 -14.07 29.54
N PHE A 5 -5.74 -13.80 28.76
CA PHE A 5 -7.00 -14.54 28.85
C PHE A 5 -7.01 -15.80 27.98
N LEU A 6 -6.31 -15.79 26.83
CA LEU A 6 -6.31 -16.88 25.85
C LEU A 6 -5.29 -17.99 26.15
N SER A 7 -4.92 -18.21 27.41
CA SER A 7 -4.00 -19.29 27.79
C SER A 7 -4.70 -20.40 28.57
N GLU A 8 -4.39 -21.66 28.23
CA GLU A 8 -4.88 -22.83 28.95
C GLU A 8 -4.46 -22.80 30.43
N LEU A 9 -3.27 -22.30 30.74
CA LEU A 9 -2.74 -22.22 32.10
C LEU A 9 -3.52 -21.23 32.96
N GLU A 10 -3.86 -20.07 32.41
CA GLU A 10 -4.65 -19.05 33.12
C GLU A 10 -6.09 -19.52 33.35
N TRP A 11 -6.68 -20.23 32.37
CA TRP A 11 -7.98 -20.86 32.57
C TRP A 11 -7.95 -21.93 33.67
N LYS A 12 -6.96 -22.83 33.69
CA LYS A 12 -6.83 -23.85 34.74
C LYS A 12 -6.72 -23.24 36.14
N ARG A 13 -6.02 -22.10 36.27
CA ARG A 13 -5.95 -21.35 37.54
C ARG A 13 -7.33 -20.83 37.93
N GLN A 14 -8.04 -20.18 37.01
CA GLN A 14 -9.36 -19.61 37.27
C GLN A 14 -10.41 -20.71 37.58
N ALA A 15 -10.42 -21.79 36.80
CA ALA A 15 -11.30 -22.93 37.01
C ALA A 15 -11.09 -23.57 38.38
N LYS A 16 -9.84 -23.71 38.84
CA LYS A 16 -9.52 -24.22 40.18
C LYS A 16 -10.03 -23.28 41.29
N THR A 17 -9.84 -21.97 41.14
CA THR A 17 -10.32 -20.96 42.10
C THR A 17 -11.84 -21.01 42.29
N HIS A 18 -12.57 -21.24 41.20
CA HIS A 18 -14.05 -21.26 41.21
C HIS A 18 -14.64 -22.68 41.32
N GLY A 19 -13.82 -23.72 41.47
CA GLY A 19 -14.29 -25.12 41.59
C GLY A 19 -14.94 -25.68 40.32
N LEU A 20 -14.66 -25.10 39.15
CA LEU A 20 -15.22 -25.50 37.86
C LEU A 20 -14.44 -26.67 37.28
N LYS A 21 -15.15 -27.69 36.79
CA LYS A 21 -14.56 -28.83 36.07
C LYS A 21 -14.83 -28.70 34.58
N ASP A 22 -14.17 -27.75 33.93
CA ASP A 22 -14.35 -27.56 32.49
C ASP A 22 -13.13 -28.01 31.67
N ALA A 23 -13.23 -29.27 31.23
CA ALA A 23 -12.28 -29.86 30.31
C ALA A 23 -12.44 -29.36 28.87
N LEU A 24 -13.61 -28.82 28.50
CA LEU A 24 -13.92 -28.41 27.14
C LEU A 24 -13.30 -27.05 26.81
N LEU A 25 -13.42 -26.05 27.68
CA LEU A 25 -12.74 -24.76 27.47
C LEU A 25 -11.21 -24.92 27.52
N SER A 26 -10.70 -25.77 28.42
CA SER A 26 -9.26 -26.10 28.45
C SER A 26 -8.78 -26.70 27.14
N LYS A 27 -9.56 -27.61 26.55
CA LYS A 27 -9.25 -28.22 25.26
C LYS A 27 -9.32 -27.23 24.10
N ALA A 28 -10.30 -26.33 24.10
CA ALA A 28 -10.43 -25.31 23.06
C ALA A 28 -9.28 -24.28 23.11
N LEU A 29 -8.87 -23.86 24.31
CA LEU A 29 -7.68 -23.01 24.50
C LEU A 29 -6.39 -23.73 24.09
N GLY A 30 -6.23 -25.02 24.43
CA GLY A 30 -5.10 -25.80 23.95
C GLY A 30 -5.10 -25.98 22.42
N ALA A 31 -6.27 -26.09 21.79
CA ALA A 31 -6.37 -26.14 20.33
C ALA A 31 -5.98 -24.80 19.68
N LEU A 32 -6.30 -23.67 20.33
CA LEU A 32 -5.87 -22.34 19.90
C LEU A 32 -4.35 -22.19 20.02
N GLU A 33 -3.74 -22.57 21.15
CA GLU A 33 -2.28 -22.51 21.35
C GLU A 33 -1.50 -23.40 20.37
N ASN A 34 -2.09 -24.52 19.92
CA ASN A 34 -1.48 -25.45 18.97
C ASN A 34 -1.85 -25.19 17.50
N GLY A 35 -2.77 -24.24 17.24
CA GLY A 35 -3.21 -23.88 15.89
C GLY A 35 -2.06 -23.26 15.10
N LYS A 36 -1.62 -23.90 14.02
CA LYS A 36 -0.55 -23.38 13.14
C LYS A 36 -1.09 -22.68 11.89
N THR A 37 -2.39 -22.82 11.64
CA THR A 37 -3.05 -22.22 10.49
C THR A 37 -4.17 -21.30 10.96
N PRO A 38 -4.39 -20.18 10.26
CA PRO A 38 -5.50 -19.27 10.59
C PRO A 38 -6.87 -19.97 10.66
N ASP A 39 -7.14 -20.95 9.80
CA ASP A 39 -8.38 -21.74 9.84
C ASP A 39 -8.52 -22.58 11.12
N ALA A 40 -7.42 -23.17 11.59
CA ALA A 40 -7.42 -23.94 12.84
C ALA A 40 -7.63 -23.02 14.05
N GLU A 41 -7.04 -21.83 14.03
CA GLU A 41 -7.26 -20.80 15.06
C GLU A 41 -8.72 -20.33 15.09
N LEU A 42 -9.32 -20.01 13.93
CA LEU A 42 -10.72 -19.58 13.86
C LEU A 42 -11.69 -20.64 14.41
N LYS A 43 -11.45 -21.91 14.08
CA LYS A 43 -12.25 -23.01 14.62
C LYS A 43 -12.10 -23.16 16.13
N ALA A 44 -10.89 -22.99 16.67
CA ALA A 44 -10.66 -23.02 18.11
C ALA A 44 -11.34 -21.83 18.82
N LEU A 45 -11.37 -20.65 18.20
CA LEU A 45 -12.07 -19.47 18.71
C LEU A 45 -13.60 -19.65 18.74
N ASP A 46 -14.19 -20.28 17.72
CA ASP A 46 -15.61 -20.63 17.72
C ASP A 46 -15.98 -21.60 18.86
N ASP A 47 -15.12 -22.58 19.12
CA ASP A 47 -15.29 -23.51 20.23
C ASP A 47 -15.16 -22.78 21.59
N ILE A 48 -14.22 -21.84 21.73
CA ILE A 48 -14.09 -20.99 22.93
C ILE A 48 -15.37 -20.18 23.18
N ASP A 49 -15.92 -19.50 22.18
CA ASP A 49 -17.15 -18.71 22.32
C ASP A 49 -18.35 -19.56 22.77
N LYS A 50 -18.44 -20.78 22.27
CA LYS A 50 -19.47 -21.74 22.68
C LYS A 50 -19.31 -22.10 24.16
N GLN A 51 -18.09 -22.43 24.60
CA GLN A 51 -17.84 -22.76 26.00
C GLN A 51 -18.05 -21.56 26.94
N ILE A 52 -17.70 -20.34 26.54
CA ILE A 52 -18.00 -19.12 27.31
C ILE A 52 -19.50 -18.99 27.57
N LYS A 53 -20.33 -19.23 26.56
CA LYS A 53 -21.80 -19.15 26.69
C LYS A 53 -22.35 -20.22 27.62
N ASP A 54 -21.81 -21.44 27.58
CA ASP A 54 -22.27 -22.52 28.44
C ASP A 54 -21.84 -22.30 29.90
N LEU A 55 -20.60 -21.86 30.14
CA LEU A 55 -20.11 -21.47 31.46
C LEU A 55 -20.91 -20.31 32.08
N ARG A 56 -21.31 -19.31 31.29
CA ARG A 56 -22.20 -18.22 31.75
C ARG A 56 -23.55 -18.74 32.24
N LYS A 57 -24.08 -19.81 31.63
CA LYS A 57 -25.36 -20.42 32.05
C LYS A 57 -25.21 -21.23 33.33
N GLU A 58 -24.08 -21.93 33.50
CA GLU A 58 -23.80 -22.74 34.68
C GLU A 58 -23.46 -21.88 35.91
N ALA A 59 -22.72 -20.81 35.72
CA ALA A 59 -22.23 -19.94 36.79
C ALA A 59 -23.09 -18.68 37.03
N LYS A 60 -24.41 -18.78 36.84
CA LYS A 60 -25.34 -17.67 37.10
C LYS A 60 -25.20 -17.20 38.54
N GLY A 61 -24.67 -16.00 38.73
CA GLY A 61 -24.47 -15.37 40.04
C GLY A 61 -23.01 -15.15 40.46
N ASN A 62 -22.05 -15.73 39.74
CA ASN A 62 -20.63 -15.47 40.00
C ASN A 62 -20.13 -14.25 39.18
N LYS A 63 -20.14 -13.07 39.81
CA LYS A 63 -19.77 -11.79 39.16
C LYS A 63 -18.29 -11.75 38.74
N GLU A 64 -17.40 -12.37 39.51
CA GLU A 64 -15.97 -12.42 39.20
C GLU A 64 -15.69 -13.29 37.97
N LEU A 65 -16.29 -14.48 37.91
CA LEU A 65 -16.18 -15.34 36.74
C LEU A 65 -16.79 -14.69 35.50
N SER A 66 -17.95 -14.03 35.64
CA SER A 66 -18.58 -13.30 34.51
C SER A 66 -17.63 -12.23 33.96
N THR A 67 -17.01 -11.43 34.83
CA THR A 67 -16.05 -10.39 34.42
C THR A 67 -14.83 -10.98 33.72
N TRP A 68 -14.34 -12.13 34.17
CA TRP A 68 -13.24 -12.84 33.52
C TRP A 68 -13.65 -13.39 32.15
N LEU A 69 -14.84 -13.98 32.03
CA LEU A 69 -15.39 -14.47 30.77
C LEU A 69 -15.63 -13.34 29.75
N ASP A 70 -16.02 -12.14 30.20
CA ASP A 70 -16.10 -10.95 29.35
C ASP A 70 -14.72 -10.53 28.81
N GLY A 71 -13.68 -10.67 29.64
CA GLY A 71 -12.28 -10.46 29.24
C GLY A 71 -11.81 -11.48 28.21
N LEU A 72 -12.18 -12.75 28.41
CA LEU A 72 -11.89 -13.84 27.49
C LEU A 72 -12.59 -13.65 26.14
N GLU A 73 -13.90 -13.31 26.13
CA GLU A 73 -14.68 -13.04 24.91
C GLU A 73 -14.05 -11.89 24.11
N LYS A 74 -13.67 -10.78 24.77
CA LYS A 74 -12.99 -9.66 24.12
C LYS A 74 -11.62 -10.03 23.54
N ALA A 75 -10.87 -10.90 24.23
CA ALA A 75 -9.60 -11.39 23.73
C ALA A 75 -9.79 -12.31 22.52
N ALA A 76 -10.76 -13.22 22.56
CA ALA A 76 -11.12 -14.11 21.46
C ALA A 76 -11.57 -13.33 20.22
N ASP A 77 -12.43 -12.31 20.38
CA ASP A 77 -12.85 -11.42 19.30
C ASP A 77 -11.69 -10.65 18.66
N LYS A 78 -10.71 -10.23 19.48
CA LYS A 78 -9.51 -9.57 18.97
C LYS A 78 -8.67 -10.54 18.14
N GLN A 79 -8.42 -11.74 18.67
CA GLN A 79 -7.67 -12.79 17.96
C GLN A 79 -8.36 -13.18 16.66
N ARG A 80 -9.70 -13.31 16.65
CA ARG A 80 -10.49 -13.62 15.45
C ARG A 80 -10.24 -12.61 14.33
N LYS A 81 -10.25 -11.32 14.65
CA LYS A 81 -9.97 -10.25 13.67
C LYS A 81 -8.55 -10.33 13.12
N GLU A 82 -7.57 -10.70 13.94
CA GLU A 82 -6.18 -10.89 13.52
C GLU A 82 -6.05 -12.11 12.59
N SER A 83 -6.64 -13.26 12.96
CA SER A 83 -6.62 -14.48 12.14
C SER A 83 -7.41 -14.32 10.82
N GLU A 84 -8.56 -13.63 10.83
CA GLU A 84 -9.31 -13.28 9.61
C GLU A 84 -8.53 -12.33 8.70
N PHE A 85 -7.82 -11.36 9.27
CA PHE A 85 -6.96 -10.46 8.50
C PHE A 85 -5.78 -11.21 7.90
N ALA A 86 -5.16 -12.13 8.64
CA ALA A 86 -4.11 -13.01 8.14
C ALA A 86 -4.62 -13.88 6.97
N LEU A 87 -5.81 -14.46 7.09
CA LEU A 87 -6.48 -15.21 6.02
C LEU A 87 -6.74 -14.36 4.79
N LYS A 88 -7.27 -13.14 4.96
CA LYS A 88 -7.51 -12.23 3.83
C LYS A 88 -6.21 -11.79 3.17
N LYS A 89 -5.16 -11.55 3.96
CA LYS A 89 -3.85 -11.19 3.43
C LYS A 89 -3.25 -12.37 2.64
N GLN A 90 -3.32 -13.58 3.19
CA GLN A 90 -2.86 -14.79 2.52
C GLN A 90 -3.66 -15.05 1.23
N ALA A 91 -4.99 -14.95 1.27
CA ALA A 91 -5.82 -15.09 0.08
C ALA A 91 -5.55 -14.02 -0.98
N LYS A 92 -5.26 -12.77 -0.57
CA LYS A 92 -4.93 -11.69 -1.49
C LYS A 92 -3.53 -11.84 -2.10
N GLU A 93 -2.57 -12.32 -1.32
CA GLU A 93 -1.23 -12.69 -1.81
C GLU A 93 -1.35 -13.84 -2.83
N ASP A 94 -2.15 -14.87 -2.53
CA ASP A 94 -2.41 -15.97 -3.45
C ASP A 94 -3.15 -15.52 -4.74
N GLU A 95 -4.11 -14.58 -4.64
CA GLU A 95 -4.88 -14.06 -5.78
C GLU A 95 -4.10 -13.08 -6.67
N GLU A 96 -3.28 -12.20 -6.08
CA GLU A 96 -2.37 -11.33 -6.85
C GLU A 96 -1.26 -12.14 -7.54
N GLU A 97 -0.86 -13.26 -6.93
CA GLU A 97 0.14 -14.12 -7.52
C GLU A 97 -0.40 -14.94 -8.72
N ASP A 98 -1.69 -15.25 -8.87
CA ASP A 98 -2.17 -16.07 -10.02
C ASP A 98 -2.45 -15.27 -11.31
N THR A 99 -1.87 -14.07 -11.44
CA THR A 99 -2.02 -13.24 -12.65
C THR A 99 -0.92 -13.50 -13.69
N PRO A 100 -1.21 -13.40 -15.00
CA PRO A 100 -0.20 -13.54 -16.07
C PRO A 100 1.00 -12.58 -15.96
N VAL A 101 0.86 -11.49 -15.19
CA VAL A 101 1.93 -10.53 -14.89
C VAL A 101 3.12 -11.17 -14.18
N LEU A 102 2.91 -12.30 -13.48
CA LEU A 102 4.00 -13.07 -12.89
C LEU A 102 5.00 -13.61 -13.92
N LEU A 103 4.51 -13.94 -15.12
CA LEU A 103 5.32 -14.52 -16.18
C LEU A 103 6.07 -13.47 -17.01
N THR A 104 5.88 -12.17 -16.72
CA THR A 104 6.51 -11.07 -17.45
C THR A 104 7.19 -10.10 -16.49
N THR A 105 6.53 -9.03 -16.06
CA THR A 105 7.13 -7.90 -15.32
C THR A 105 7.75 -8.31 -13.98
N LYS A 106 7.19 -9.31 -13.29
CA LYS A 106 7.68 -9.75 -11.98
C LYS A 106 8.89 -10.70 -12.06
N MET A 107 9.22 -11.23 -13.24
CA MET A 107 10.41 -12.06 -13.42
C MET A 107 11.71 -11.23 -13.45
N ILE A 108 11.67 -9.98 -13.92
CA ILE A 108 12.87 -9.14 -14.09
C ILE A 108 13.61 -8.92 -12.74
N PRO A 109 12.93 -8.56 -11.63
CA PRO A 109 13.60 -8.44 -10.33
C PRO A 109 14.21 -9.76 -9.85
N LEU A 110 13.54 -10.90 -10.08
CA LEU A 110 14.03 -12.21 -9.68
C LEU A 110 15.30 -12.61 -10.44
N LEU A 111 15.35 -12.31 -11.75
CA LEU A 111 16.55 -12.52 -12.55
C LEU A 111 17.72 -11.66 -12.05
N ARG A 112 17.47 -10.39 -11.67
CA ARG A 112 18.52 -9.54 -11.06
C ARG A 112 19.04 -10.13 -9.75
N GLN A 113 18.16 -10.69 -8.91
CA GLN A 113 18.57 -11.36 -7.68
C GLN A 113 19.41 -12.61 -7.94
N VAL A 114 19.03 -13.41 -8.94
CA VAL A 114 19.84 -14.56 -9.36
C VAL A 114 21.22 -14.11 -9.82
N LYS A 115 21.32 -13.02 -10.60
CA LYS A 115 22.61 -12.41 -11.00
C LYS A 115 23.46 -11.96 -9.80
N LYS A 116 22.84 -11.59 -8.67
CA LYS A 116 23.52 -11.25 -7.40
C LYS A 116 23.94 -12.47 -6.57
N GLY A 117 23.65 -13.69 -7.04
CA GLY A 117 24.03 -14.93 -6.37
C GLY A 117 22.93 -15.58 -5.54
N GLU A 118 21.69 -15.07 -5.57
CA GLU A 118 20.56 -15.76 -4.92
C GLU A 118 20.09 -16.97 -5.75
N GLU A 119 19.74 -18.07 -5.09
CA GLU A 119 19.12 -19.23 -5.75
C GLU A 119 17.59 -19.06 -5.78
N MET A 120 16.97 -19.31 -6.95
CA MET A 120 15.51 -19.24 -7.12
C MET A 120 14.93 -20.58 -7.55
N GLN A 121 13.74 -20.92 -7.05
CA GLN A 121 12.98 -22.09 -7.51
C GLN A 121 12.35 -21.80 -8.87
N VAL A 122 12.37 -22.79 -9.76
CA VAL A 122 11.87 -22.67 -11.14
C VAL A 122 10.91 -23.80 -11.50
N MET A 123 9.83 -23.43 -12.17
CA MET A 123 8.93 -24.36 -12.85
C MET A 123 8.89 -23.99 -14.34
N LEU A 124 9.17 -24.98 -15.19
CA LEU A 124 9.09 -24.84 -16.64
C LEU A 124 7.89 -25.63 -17.14
N ALA A 125 7.15 -25.07 -18.09
CA ALA A 125 6.19 -25.81 -18.90
C ALA A 125 6.66 -25.83 -20.35
N SER A 126 6.59 -26.99 -21.01
CA SER A 126 6.96 -27.13 -22.42
C SER A 126 5.87 -27.82 -23.22
N THR A 127 5.45 -27.20 -24.31
CA THR A 127 4.51 -27.76 -25.30
C THR A 127 5.14 -27.66 -26.68
N GLY A 128 5.73 -28.76 -27.16
CA GLY A 128 6.40 -28.81 -28.46
C GLY A 128 7.64 -27.91 -28.54
N LYS A 129 7.53 -26.79 -29.26
CA LYS A 129 8.59 -25.79 -29.43
C LYS A 129 8.49 -24.64 -28.42
N GLU A 130 7.33 -24.46 -27.80
CA GLU A 130 7.12 -23.36 -26.84
C GLU A 130 7.44 -23.81 -25.42
N VAL A 131 8.04 -22.89 -24.67
CA VAL A 131 8.37 -23.03 -23.25
C VAL A 131 7.92 -21.78 -22.52
N ALA A 132 7.44 -21.96 -21.29
CA ALA A 132 7.14 -20.89 -20.36
C ALA A 132 7.90 -21.13 -19.05
N VAL A 133 8.52 -20.09 -18.52
CA VAL A 133 9.34 -20.11 -17.33
C VAL A 133 8.62 -19.37 -16.21
N LEU A 134 8.57 -19.96 -15.01
CA LEU A 134 8.11 -19.30 -13.79
C LEU A 134 9.21 -19.42 -12.72
N MET A 135 9.53 -18.30 -12.06
CA MET A 135 10.53 -18.24 -10.99
C MET A 135 9.87 -17.78 -9.68
N SER A 136 10.31 -18.31 -8.54
CA SER A 136 9.87 -17.87 -7.21
C SER A 136 10.97 -18.05 -6.17
N ARG A 137 10.95 -17.21 -5.13
CA ARG A 137 11.80 -17.35 -3.94
C ARG A 137 11.41 -18.57 -3.09
N LYS A 138 10.16 -19.02 -3.19
CA LYS A 138 9.61 -20.15 -2.44
C LYS A 138 9.35 -21.32 -3.38
N ALA A 139 9.18 -22.52 -2.82
CA ALA A 139 8.78 -23.69 -3.58
C ALA A 139 7.48 -23.43 -4.36
N ILE A 140 7.50 -23.72 -5.67
CA ILE A 140 6.37 -23.45 -6.56
C ILE A 140 5.34 -24.58 -6.42
N SER A 141 4.13 -24.22 -5.98
CA SER A 141 3.00 -25.15 -5.84
C SER A 141 2.59 -25.76 -7.20
N PRO A 142 2.18 -27.05 -7.25
CA PRO A 142 1.61 -27.66 -8.46
C PRO A 142 0.40 -26.94 -9.06
N THR A 143 -0.29 -26.10 -8.28
CA THR A 143 -1.44 -25.30 -8.76
C THR A 143 -1.05 -24.33 -9.89
N ARG A 144 0.21 -23.87 -9.91
CA ARG A 144 0.77 -22.97 -10.93
C ARG A 144 0.93 -23.60 -12.31
N ARG A 145 0.79 -24.93 -12.41
CA ARG A 145 0.84 -25.65 -13.68
C ARG A 145 -0.25 -25.18 -14.65
N LYS A 146 -1.43 -24.84 -14.13
CA LYS A 146 -2.54 -24.34 -14.95
C LYS A 146 -2.20 -22.99 -15.57
N LEU A 147 -1.66 -22.06 -14.78
CA LEU A 147 -1.24 -20.74 -15.25
C LEU A 147 -0.19 -20.84 -16.38
N LEU A 148 0.80 -21.72 -16.22
CA LEU A 148 1.80 -21.98 -17.26
C LEU A 148 1.22 -22.65 -18.51
N ALA A 149 0.23 -23.53 -18.35
CA ALA A 149 -0.47 -24.17 -19.46
C ALA A 149 -1.33 -23.17 -20.24
N ASP A 150 -2.07 -22.31 -19.53
CA ASP A 150 -2.92 -21.28 -20.10
C ASP A 150 -2.08 -20.25 -20.88
N TYR A 151 -0.88 -19.91 -20.37
CA TYR A 151 0.06 -19.01 -21.07
C TYR A 151 0.62 -19.59 -22.38
N LEU A 152 0.75 -20.91 -22.48
CA LEU A 152 1.33 -21.55 -23.65
C LEU A 152 0.36 -21.66 -24.84
N GLU A 153 -0.95 -21.44 -24.65
CA GLU A 153 -2.05 -21.45 -25.67
C GLU A 153 -2.08 -22.64 -26.68
N GLY A 154 -1.14 -23.57 -26.61
CA GLY A 154 -0.94 -24.64 -27.59
C GLY A 154 -1.82 -25.86 -27.34
N SER A 155 -2.18 -26.55 -28.41
CA SER A 155 -3.10 -27.71 -28.41
C SER A 155 -2.49 -29.02 -27.85
N GLY A 156 -1.48 -28.94 -26.98
CA GLY A 156 -0.78 -30.11 -26.44
C GLY A 156 -0.73 -30.09 -24.92
N MET A 157 -0.68 -31.27 -24.30
CA MET A 157 -0.50 -31.40 -22.86
C MET A 157 0.94 -30.96 -22.48
N PRO A 158 1.12 -29.85 -21.74
CA PRO A 158 2.44 -29.36 -21.39
C PRO A 158 3.17 -30.35 -20.47
N LYS A 159 4.46 -30.55 -20.73
CA LYS A 159 5.38 -31.24 -19.81
C LYS A 159 5.91 -30.23 -18.80
N PHE A 160 5.86 -30.58 -17.52
CA PHE A 160 6.33 -29.71 -16.44
C PHE A 160 7.66 -30.20 -15.89
N PHE A 161 8.61 -29.28 -15.75
CA PHE A 161 9.91 -29.52 -15.14
C PHE A 161 10.06 -28.64 -13.91
N LEU A 162 10.64 -29.21 -12.85
CA LEU A 162 10.93 -28.53 -11.59
C LEU A 162 12.43 -28.48 -11.38
N GLY A 163 12.91 -27.36 -10.87
CA GLY A 163 14.33 -27.14 -10.63
C GLY A 163 14.61 -25.82 -9.92
N HIS A 164 15.85 -25.37 -10.00
CA HIS A 164 16.29 -24.08 -9.49
C HIS A 164 17.15 -23.35 -10.52
N CYS A 165 17.29 -22.04 -10.36
CA CYS A 165 18.11 -21.19 -11.21
C CYS A 165 19.15 -20.46 -10.36
N ILE A 166 20.39 -20.53 -10.82
CA ILE A 166 21.57 -19.91 -10.23
C ILE A 166 22.33 -19.13 -11.31
N PHE A 167 23.15 -18.15 -10.90
CA PHE A 167 24.03 -17.42 -11.82
C PHE A 167 25.47 -17.88 -11.64
N GLU A 168 26.06 -18.43 -12.69
CA GLU A 168 27.43 -18.98 -12.69
C GLU A 168 28.05 -18.83 -14.07
N GLU A 169 29.37 -18.67 -14.14
CA GLU A 169 30.14 -18.39 -15.37
C GLU A 169 29.46 -17.36 -16.29
N LYS A 170 28.99 -16.25 -15.69
CA LYS A 170 28.30 -15.15 -16.37
C LYS A 170 27.01 -15.55 -17.13
N SER A 171 26.34 -16.63 -16.71
CA SER A 171 25.10 -17.11 -17.33
C SER A 171 24.09 -17.63 -16.30
N TYR A 172 22.82 -17.61 -16.67
CA TYR A 172 21.72 -18.17 -15.86
C TYR A 172 21.66 -19.68 -16.10
N THR A 173 22.05 -20.46 -15.10
CA THR A 173 22.00 -21.92 -15.15
C THR A 173 20.73 -22.43 -14.50
N PHE A 174 19.94 -23.19 -15.26
CA PHE A 174 18.74 -23.87 -14.79
C PHE A 174 19.08 -25.33 -14.47
N VAL A 175 19.04 -25.69 -13.20
CA VAL A 175 19.31 -27.05 -12.72
C VAL A 175 17.99 -27.79 -12.61
N LEU A 176 17.76 -28.77 -13.48
CA LEU A 176 16.50 -29.50 -13.62
C LEU A 176 16.68 -30.97 -13.23
N LYS A 177 15.62 -31.58 -12.68
CA LYS A 177 15.61 -33.01 -12.29
C LYS A 177 15.60 -34.01 -13.46
N THR A 178 15.49 -33.55 -14.69
CA THR A 178 15.37 -34.40 -15.88
C THR A 178 16.41 -34.00 -16.93
N GLN A 179 16.68 -34.89 -17.90
CA GLN A 179 17.66 -34.64 -18.96
C GLN A 179 17.49 -33.28 -19.65
N ALA A 180 18.60 -32.57 -19.80
CA ALA A 180 18.69 -31.17 -20.20
C ALA A 180 18.64 -30.92 -21.73
N ALA A 181 18.81 -31.96 -22.55
CA ALA A 181 19.12 -31.81 -23.97
C ALA A 181 18.08 -30.97 -24.75
N GLY A 182 18.55 -29.86 -25.34
CA GLY A 182 17.77 -28.94 -26.16
C GLY A 182 16.80 -28.05 -25.39
N LEU A 183 16.90 -27.97 -24.05
CA LEU A 183 16.09 -27.05 -23.24
C LEU A 183 16.72 -25.65 -23.18
N ALA A 184 18.05 -25.52 -23.25
CA ALA A 184 18.71 -24.22 -23.13
C ALA A 184 18.20 -23.22 -24.17
N LYS A 185 18.21 -23.64 -25.45
CA LYS A 185 17.68 -22.83 -26.56
C LYS A 185 16.22 -22.44 -26.41
N LYS A 186 15.39 -23.36 -25.88
CA LYS A 186 13.95 -23.11 -25.69
C LYS A 186 13.70 -22.16 -24.52
N ILE A 187 14.44 -22.29 -23.42
CA ILE A 187 14.35 -21.39 -22.26
C ILE A 187 14.84 -19.99 -22.65
N LYS A 188 15.93 -19.88 -23.41
CA LYS A 188 16.42 -18.59 -23.96
C LYS A 188 15.36 -17.90 -24.79
N ALA A 189 14.70 -18.62 -25.70
CA ALA A 189 13.59 -18.10 -26.50
C ALA A 189 12.36 -17.72 -25.65
N ALA A 190 12.04 -18.53 -24.63
CA ALA A 190 10.95 -18.26 -23.70
C ALA A 190 11.18 -16.99 -22.87
N LEU A 191 12.37 -16.84 -22.29
CA LEU A 191 12.74 -15.65 -21.53
C LEU A 191 12.74 -14.40 -22.42
N LEU A 192 13.24 -14.51 -23.65
CA LEU A 192 13.14 -13.39 -24.60
C LEU A 192 11.68 -13.00 -24.88
N LYS A 193 10.75 -13.98 -25.02
CA LYS A 193 9.32 -13.71 -25.22
C LYS A 193 8.63 -13.17 -23.95
N GLN A 194 9.05 -13.62 -22.77
CA GLN A 194 8.42 -13.31 -21.48
C GLN A 194 8.88 -11.98 -20.87
N VAL A 195 10.19 -11.74 -20.87
CA VAL A 195 10.81 -10.58 -20.22
C VAL A 195 11.47 -9.61 -21.19
N GLU A 196 11.49 -9.91 -22.49
CA GLU A 196 12.12 -9.08 -23.54
C GLU A 196 13.62 -8.85 -23.32
N LEU A 197 14.27 -9.70 -22.52
CA LEU A 197 15.71 -9.65 -22.23
C LEU A 197 16.44 -10.80 -22.93
N ARG A 198 17.56 -10.47 -23.58
CA ARG A 198 18.51 -11.46 -24.10
C ARG A 198 19.44 -11.89 -22.98
N LEU A 199 19.30 -13.13 -22.52
CA LEU A 199 20.07 -13.67 -21.40
C LEU A 199 20.90 -14.86 -21.88
N LYS A 200 22.14 -14.98 -21.40
CA LYS A 200 22.96 -16.19 -21.56
C LYS A 200 22.38 -17.27 -20.63
N VAL A 201 21.90 -18.37 -21.20
CA VAL A 201 21.18 -19.43 -20.48
C VAL A 201 21.89 -20.76 -20.66
N ARG A 202 22.05 -21.50 -19.56
CA ARG A 202 22.54 -22.88 -19.56
C ARG A 202 21.57 -23.79 -18.83
N VAL A 203 21.54 -25.06 -19.19
CA VAL A 203 20.71 -26.06 -18.50
C VAL A 203 21.58 -27.20 -18.03
N ARG A 204 21.44 -27.55 -16.76
CA ARG A 204 22.16 -28.66 -16.13
C ARG A 204 21.16 -29.69 -15.62
N GLY A 205 21.39 -30.96 -15.93
CA GLY A 205 20.68 -32.06 -15.28
C GLY A 205 21.21 -32.30 -13.86
N GLU A 206 20.38 -32.87 -12.98
CA GLU A 206 20.81 -33.26 -11.62
C GLU A 206 22.01 -34.24 -11.62
N GLU A 207 22.21 -34.99 -12.71
CA GLU A 207 23.34 -35.92 -12.90
C GLU A 207 24.59 -35.27 -13.52
N GLY A 208 24.61 -33.94 -13.70
CA GLY A 208 25.78 -33.22 -14.23
C GLY A 208 25.87 -33.14 -15.75
N ASP A 209 24.86 -33.65 -16.48
CA ASP A 209 24.74 -33.43 -17.92
C ASP A 209 24.53 -31.93 -18.20
N LEU A 210 25.45 -31.33 -18.95
CA LEU A 210 25.45 -29.92 -19.33
C LEU A 210 24.96 -29.77 -20.78
N ASP A 211 23.86 -29.05 -20.97
CA ASP A 211 23.36 -28.59 -22.27
C ASP A 211 23.66 -27.09 -22.39
N ASP A 212 24.71 -26.76 -23.13
CA ASP A 212 25.06 -25.38 -23.48
C ASP A 212 24.58 -25.10 -24.92
N ASP A 213 24.08 -23.89 -25.20
CA ASP A 213 23.44 -23.53 -26.48
C ASP A 213 24.44 -23.51 -27.66
N GLY A 214 25.70 -23.91 -27.43
CA GLY A 214 26.72 -24.14 -28.46
C GLY A 214 27.05 -22.89 -29.28
N GLU A 215 26.58 -21.73 -28.85
CA GLU A 215 26.97 -20.44 -29.41
C GLU A 215 28.42 -20.25 -28.95
N PRO A 216 29.41 -20.26 -29.86
CA PRO A 216 30.78 -19.95 -29.49
C PRO A 216 30.74 -18.61 -28.75
N PRO A 217 31.53 -18.44 -27.67
CA PRO A 217 31.58 -17.15 -27.00
C PRO A 217 31.85 -16.11 -28.07
N GLU A 218 30.84 -15.28 -28.38
CA GLU A 218 31.11 -13.99 -29.01
C GLU A 218 32.11 -13.38 -28.04
N GLU A 219 33.36 -13.30 -28.50
CA GLU A 219 34.39 -12.53 -27.84
C GLU A 219 33.73 -11.19 -27.57
N ASP A 220 33.54 -10.93 -26.28
CA ASP A 220 33.18 -9.63 -25.73
C ASP A 220 34.40 -8.78 -26.11
N GLU A 221 34.42 -8.29 -27.36
CA GLU A 221 35.39 -7.30 -27.84
C GLU A 221 35.18 -6.13 -26.90
N GLY A 222 36.10 -6.05 -25.94
CA GLY A 222 36.13 -5.00 -24.95
C GLY A 222 36.18 -3.66 -25.64
N ASP A 223 35.44 -2.73 -25.06
CA ASP A 223 35.76 -1.32 -25.08
C ASP A 223 37.24 -1.15 -24.71
N GLU A 224 38.09 -1.07 -25.73
CA GLU A 224 39.43 -0.51 -25.65
C GLU A 224 39.48 0.70 -26.60
N ASP A 225 39.50 1.88 -25.98
CA ASP A 225 39.97 3.13 -26.56
C ASP A 225 41.38 2.94 -27.17
N ASP A 226 41.54 3.14 -28.47
CA ASP A 226 42.71 3.86 -28.98
C ASP A 226 42.52 4.38 -30.43
N GLU A 227 42.81 5.67 -30.59
CA GLU A 227 42.96 6.33 -31.89
C GLU A 227 44.21 5.82 -32.61
N GLN A 228 44.09 5.33 -33.85
CA GLN A 228 44.91 5.82 -34.99
C GLN A 228 44.54 5.23 -36.35
N GLN A 229 44.67 6.11 -37.35
CA GLN A 229 44.41 5.97 -38.78
C GLN A 229 45.20 4.84 -39.47
N ALA A 230 44.56 4.13 -40.40
CA ALA A 230 45.00 4.01 -41.80
C ALA A 230 44.03 3.21 -42.68
N THR A 231 43.43 3.91 -43.63
CA THR A 231 43.04 3.51 -44.99
C THR A 231 43.13 2.03 -45.40
N HIS A 232 41.98 1.42 -45.71
CA HIS A 232 41.86 0.57 -46.90
C HIS A 232 40.43 0.59 -47.45
N SER A 233 40.27 1.07 -48.68
CA SER A 233 39.05 0.92 -49.47
C SER A 233 38.91 -0.53 -49.93
N GLU A 234 37.77 -1.16 -49.65
CA GLU A 234 37.30 -2.30 -50.42
C GLU A 234 35.76 -2.31 -50.46
N GLN A 235 35.22 -2.41 -51.68
CA GLN A 235 33.81 -2.28 -52.02
C GLN A 235 33.01 -3.51 -51.56
N ILE A 236 31.86 -3.28 -50.93
CA ILE A 236 30.81 -4.28 -50.71
C ILE A 236 29.50 -3.77 -51.33
N PRO A 237 28.78 -4.59 -52.12
CA PRO A 237 27.63 -4.17 -52.92
C PRO A 237 26.35 -3.92 -52.10
N GLU A 238 25.57 -3.01 -52.64
CA GLU A 238 24.23 -2.56 -52.23
C GLU A 238 23.25 -3.71 -52.03
N ALA A 239 22.80 -3.90 -50.78
CA ALA A 239 21.69 -4.77 -50.40
C ALA A 239 20.43 -3.93 -50.08
N PRO A 240 19.22 -4.45 -50.36
CA PRO A 240 18.02 -3.65 -50.53
C PRO A 240 17.39 -3.23 -49.18
N PRO A 241 16.61 -2.12 -49.15
CA PRO A 241 16.11 -1.54 -47.90
C PRO A 241 15.11 -2.47 -47.20
N LEU A 242 15.41 -2.80 -45.95
CA LEU A 242 14.48 -3.40 -45.01
C LEU A 242 13.35 -2.41 -44.72
N LYS A 243 12.13 -2.80 -45.08
CA LYS A 243 10.90 -2.14 -44.64
C LYS A 243 10.78 -2.28 -43.11
N GLU A 244 10.82 -1.16 -42.41
CA GLU A 244 10.39 -1.04 -41.02
C GLU A 244 8.95 -1.55 -40.89
N ALA A 245 8.78 -2.63 -40.15
CA ALA A 245 7.48 -3.16 -39.77
C ALA A 245 6.91 -2.30 -38.62
N VAL A 246 6.32 -1.16 -38.96
CA VAL A 246 5.45 -0.40 -38.05
C VAL A 246 4.10 -1.12 -37.99
N SER A 247 3.96 -2.07 -37.08
CA SER A 247 2.64 -2.49 -36.60
C SER A 247 2.47 -2.02 -35.15
N GLU A 248 2.50 -0.71 -34.95
CA GLU A 248 1.94 -0.14 -33.72
C GLU A 248 0.42 -0.34 -33.76
N ASP A 249 -0.14 -0.86 -32.67
CA ASP A 249 -1.58 -0.92 -32.45
C ASP A 249 -2.16 0.50 -32.67
N PRO A 250 -3.04 0.72 -33.67
CA PRO A 250 -3.55 2.04 -34.00
C PRO A 250 -4.23 2.74 -32.81
N LEU A 251 -4.75 1.97 -31.84
CA LEU A 251 -5.33 2.50 -30.61
C LEU A 251 -4.28 3.05 -29.64
N LYS A 252 -3.10 2.44 -29.60
CA LYS A 252 -1.96 2.93 -28.80
C LYS A 252 -1.48 4.28 -29.33
N ALA A 253 -1.30 4.38 -30.65
CA ALA A 253 -0.90 5.63 -31.30
C ALA A 253 -1.92 6.75 -31.06
N GLU A 254 -3.23 6.45 -31.17
CA GLU A 254 -4.28 7.43 -30.86
C GLU A 254 -4.29 7.84 -29.39
N PHE A 255 -4.14 6.88 -28.47
CA PHE A 255 -4.06 7.16 -27.03
C PHE A 255 -2.90 8.08 -26.69
N VAL A 256 -1.67 7.75 -27.13
CA VAL A 256 -0.47 8.57 -26.86
C VAL A 256 -0.66 9.98 -27.41
N LYS A 257 -1.19 10.11 -28.63
CA LYS A 257 -1.47 11.41 -29.26
C LYS A 257 -2.50 12.22 -28.46
N ARG A 258 -3.62 11.63 -28.05
CA ARG A 258 -4.68 12.34 -27.31
C ARG A 258 -4.27 12.66 -25.88
N TRP A 259 -3.56 11.77 -25.21
CA TRP A 259 -3.10 11.98 -23.85
C TRP A 259 -2.09 13.12 -23.77
N ALA A 260 -1.12 13.15 -24.70
CA ALA A 260 -0.15 14.25 -24.79
C ALA A 260 -0.83 15.63 -24.97
N ALA A 261 -1.97 15.69 -25.67
CA ALA A 261 -2.73 16.93 -25.85
C ALA A 261 -3.52 17.34 -24.58
N VAL A 262 -4.07 16.38 -23.84
CA VAL A 262 -4.97 16.64 -22.70
C VAL A 262 -4.23 16.80 -21.37
N GLN A 263 -3.11 16.09 -21.18
CA GLN A 263 -2.31 16.13 -19.95
C GLN A 263 -1.94 17.56 -19.48
N PRO A 264 -1.41 18.47 -20.33
CA PRO A 264 -1.08 19.83 -19.88
C PRO A 264 -2.32 20.62 -19.48
N MET A 265 -3.47 20.40 -20.13
CA MET A 265 -4.73 21.08 -19.80
C MET A 265 -5.26 20.63 -18.43
N VAL A 266 -5.14 19.34 -18.11
CA VAL A 266 -5.52 18.79 -16.80
C VAL A 266 -4.63 19.36 -15.70
N LEU A 267 -3.31 19.43 -15.92
CA LEU A 267 -2.38 20.00 -14.95
C LEU A 267 -2.65 21.50 -14.71
N ASP A 268 -2.94 22.27 -15.76
CA ASP A 268 -3.30 23.69 -15.64
C ASP A 268 -4.65 23.87 -14.91
N ALA A 269 -5.67 23.06 -15.24
CA ALA A 269 -6.96 23.08 -14.54
C ALA A 269 -6.83 22.76 -13.05
N LEU A 270 -6.01 21.75 -12.71
CA LEU A 270 -5.70 21.40 -11.32
C LEU A 270 -4.94 22.52 -10.60
N ARG A 271 -4.00 23.19 -11.28
CA ARG A 271 -3.21 24.31 -10.73
C ARG A 271 -4.07 25.54 -10.44
N ARG A 272 -5.03 25.83 -11.32
CA ARG A 272 -6.01 26.92 -11.17
C ARG A 272 -7.18 26.58 -10.27
N GLN A 273 -7.25 25.33 -9.79
CA GLN A 273 -8.40 24.78 -9.07
C GLN A 273 -9.73 24.98 -9.82
N ALA A 274 -9.70 24.91 -11.16
CA ALA A 274 -10.88 25.08 -11.99
C ALA A 274 -11.70 23.78 -12.03
N GLY A 275 -12.97 23.85 -11.63
CA GLY A 275 -13.90 22.72 -11.63
C GLY A 275 -13.71 21.74 -10.46
N ASP A 276 -14.21 20.52 -10.63
CA ASP A 276 -14.11 19.46 -9.61
C ASP A 276 -12.73 18.81 -9.65
N THR A 277 -11.76 19.45 -8.98
CA THR A 277 -10.35 19.00 -8.96
C THR A 277 -10.16 17.57 -8.46
N SER A 278 -11.04 17.10 -7.59
CA SER A 278 -11.03 15.72 -7.09
C SER A 278 -11.41 14.73 -8.19
N LYS A 279 -12.47 15.03 -8.97
CA LYS A 279 -12.83 14.21 -10.14
C LYS A 279 -11.79 14.27 -11.24
N LEU A 280 -11.21 15.44 -11.52
CA LEU A 280 -10.15 15.59 -12.52
C LEU A 280 -8.94 14.72 -12.19
N ARG A 281 -8.49 14.70 -10.92
CA ARG A 281 -7.41 13.80 -10.48
C ARG A 281 -7.78 12.33 -10.64
N ALA A 282 -8.96 11.93 -10.18
CA ALA A 282 -9.40 10.53 -10.25
C ALA A 282 -9.49 10.01 -11.69
N VAL A 283 -10.05 10.80 -12.61
CA VAL A 283 -10.16 10.38 -14.02
C VAL A 283 -8.79 10.42 -14.71
N ALA A 284 -7.91 11.38 -14.38
CA ALA A 284 -6.55 11.42 -14.92
C ALA A 284 -5.71 10.21 -14.50
N GLU A 285 -5.84 9.79 -13.24
CA GLU A 285 -5.19 8.58 -12.73
C GLU A 285 -5.73 7.31 -13.41
N PHE A 286 -7.05 7.20 -13.58
CA PHE A 286 -7.68 6.12 -14.33
C PHE A 286 -7.17 6.03 -15.77
N VAL A 287 -7.06 7.16 -16.48
CA VAL A 287 -6.58 7.19 -17.87
C VAL A 287 -5.13 6.70 -17.96
N ARG A 288 -4.28 7.13 -17.03
CA ARG A 288 -2.89 6.67 -16.95
C ARG A 288 -2.80 5.17 -16.67
N GLU A 289 -3.52 4.69 -15.65
CA GLU A 289 -3.57 3.27 -15.28
C GLU A 289 -4.03 2.39 -16.45
N LYS A 290 -5.09 2.80 -17.17
CA LYS A 290 -5.57 2.05 -18.34
C LYS A 290 -4.63 2.13 -19.53
N GLY A 291 -3.90 3.23 -19.71
CA GLY A 291 -2.85 3.34 -20.72
C GLY A 291 -1.67 2.40 -20.46
N GLU A 292 -1.22 2.30 -19.20
CA GLU A 292 -0.16 1.40 -18.75
C GLU A 292 -0.58 -0.08 -18.87
N ALA A 293 -1.85 -0.39 -18.58
CA ALA A 293 -2.41 -1.73 -18.73
C ALA A 293 -2.77 -2.13 -20.18
N ALA A 294 -2.34 -1.36 -21.19
CA ALA A 294 -2.68 -1.55 -22.61
C ALA A 294 -4.20 -1.59 -22.92
N ALA A 295 -5.04 -1.07 -22.02
CA ALA A 295 -6.49 -0.98 -22.18
C ALA A 295 -6.89 0.32 -22.90
N TYR A 296 -6.32 0.57 -24.09
CA TYR A 296 -6.37 1.85 -24.79
C TYR A 296 -7.78 2.37 -25.09
N LYS A 297 -8.75 1.48 -25.35
CA LYS A 297 -10.16 1.87 -25.55
C LYS A 297 -10.78 2.50 -24.30
N ALA A 298 -10.51 1.93 -23.12
CA ALA A 298 -10.98 2.49 -21.85
C ALA A 298 -10.24 3.78 -21.48
N ALA A 299 -8.94 3.83 -21.78
CA ALA A 299 -8.14 5.03 -21.59
C ALA A 299 -8.65 6.21 -22.44
N LEU A 300 -8.98 5.97 -23.72
CA LEU A 300 -9.59 6.97 -24.61
C LEU A 300 -10.94 7.48 -24.09
N GLN A 301 -11.81 6.61 -23.55
CA GLN A 301 -13.07 7.03 -22.90
C GLN A 301 -12.84 7.89 -21.65
N GLY A 302 -11.78 7.60 -20.90
CA GLY A 302 -11.38 8.44 -19.77
C GLY A 302 -10.86 9.81 -20.22
N ILE A 303 -10.16 9.89 -21.36
CA ILE A 303 -9.74 11.16 -21.97
C ILE A 303 -10.97 12.00 -22.36
N ASP A 304 -11.98 11.40 -23.00
CA ASP A 304 -13.23 12.09 -23.36
C ASP A 304 -13.96 12.62 -22.10
N SER A 305 -13.92 11.85 -21.01
CA SER A 305 -14.47 12.27 -19.71
C SER A 305 -13.71 13.44 -19.10
N LEU A 306 -12.37 13.47 -19.20
CA LEU A 306 -11.56 14.60 -18.78
C LEU A 306 -11.86 15.86 -19.58
N GLN A 307 -11.95 15.75 -20.91
CA GLN A 307 -12.30 16.88 -21.78
C GLN A 307 -13.67 17.45 -21.42
N LYS A 308 -14.66 16.57 -21.16
CA LYS A 308 -15.99 16.99 -20.70
C LYS A 308 -15.96 17.69 -19.34
N LEU A 309 -15.17 17.20 -18.39
CA LEU A 309 -15.02 17.82 -17.06
C LEU A 309 -14.34 19.20 -17.12
N MET A 310 -13.45 19.40 -18.10
CA MET A 310 -12.79 20.69 -18.34
C MET A 310 -13.65 21.65 -19.18
N GLY A 311 -14.82 21.22 -19.67
CA GLY A 311 -15.68 22.03 -20.53
C GLY A 311 -15.12 22.26 -21.94
N ALA A 312 -14.16 21.44 -22.38
CA ALA A 312 -13.63 21.52 -23.74
C ALA A 312 -14.65 20.94 -24.74
N PRO A 313 -14.89 21.60 -25.89
CA PRO A 313 -15.78 21.06 -26.92
C PRO A 313 -15.23 19.71 -27.42
N PRO A 314 -16.08 18.68 -27.58
CA PRO A 314 -15.63 17.36 -28.03
C PRO A 314 -15.02 17.45 -29.43
N ALA A 315 -13.91 16.75 -29.66
CA ALA A 315 -13.29 16.66 -30.98
C ALA A 315 -14.30 16.11 -32.01
N PRO A 316 -14.29 16.59 -33.27
CA PRO A 316 -15.24 16.18 -34.29
C PRO A 316 -15.21 14.66 -34.49
N PRO A 317 -16.39 14.00 -34.59
CA PRO A 317 -16.48 12.56 -34.80
C PRO A 317 -15.82 12.18 -36.13
N LEU A 318 -14.97 11.15 -36.09
CA LEU A 318 -14.29 10.60 -37.26
C LEU A 318 -15.30 9.99 -38.25
N PRO A 319 -14.98 9.96 -39.56
CA PRO A 319 -15.78 9.27 -40.56
C PRO A 319 -15.92 7.77 -40.23
N PRO A 320 -17.06 7.15 -40.56
CA PRO A 320 -17.33 5.75 -40.24
C PRO A 320 -16.35 4.84 -40.97
N VAL A 321 -15.59 4.06 -40.21
CA VAL A 321 -14.75 2.97 -40.71
C VAL A 321 -15.68 1.86 -41.25
N PRO A 322 -15.46 1.34 -42.48
CA PRO A 322 -16.28 0.28 -43.06
C PRO A 322 -16.21 -1.01 -42.21
N PRO A 323 -17.30 -1.81 -42.16
CA PRO A 323 -17.44 -2.91 -41.22
C PRO A 323 -16.54 -4.08 -41.61
N GLN A 324 -15.44 -4.25 -40.88
CA GLN A 324 -14.69 -5.51 -40.87
C GLN A 324 -15.24 -6.42 -39.77
N GLY A 325 -15.46 -7.69 -40.14
CA GLY A 325 -16.09 -8.79 -39.42
C GLY A 325 -16.15 -8.69 -37.90
N GLN A 326 -17.38 -8.64 -37.40
CA GLN A 326 -17.72 -8.93 -36.00
C GLN A 326 -17.30 -10.37 -35.65
N PRO A 327 -16.46 -10.60 -34.63
CA PRO A 327 -16.57 -11.83 -33.86
C PRO A 327 -17.86 -11.78 -33.04
N GLU A 328 -18.55 -12.91 -33.00
CA GLU A 328 -19.88 -13.09 -32.39
C GLU A 328 -19.96 -12.51 -30.95
N PRO A 329 -21.08 -11.88 -30.59
CA PRO A 329 -21.27 -11.30 -29.27
C PRO A 329 -21.29 -12.39 -28.20
N LYS A 330 -20.25 -12.42 -27.37
CA LYS A 330 -20.29 -13.08 -26.06
C LYS A 330 -21.38 -12.36 -25.24
N PRO A 331 -22.37 -13.08 -24.67
CA PRO A 331 -23.52 -12.44 -24.04
C PRO A 331 -23.07 -11.61 -22.84
N GLU A 332 -23.26 -10.28 -22.93
CA GLU A 332 -23.23 -9.41 -21.77
C GLU A 332 -24.34 -9.86 -20.83
N ALA A 333 -23.96 -10.37 -19.65
CA ALA A 333 -24.91 -10.69 -18.61
C ALA A 333 -25.72 -9.43 -18.28
N PRO A 334 -27.07 -9.49 -18.27
CA PRO A 334 -27.89 -8.35 -17.93
C PRO A 334 -27.51 -7.86 -16.54
N LYS A 335 -27.14 -6.58 -16.42
CA LYS A 335 -27.15 -5.89 -15.12
C LYS A 335 -28.59 -6.02 -14.61
N SER A 336 -28.79 -6.78 -13.54
CA SER A 336 -30.13 -7.15 -13.08
C SER A 336 -30.96 -5.89 -12.82
N ASP A 337 -32.20 -5.89 -13.30
CA ASP A 337 -33.18 -4.82 -13.08
C ASP A 337 -33.33 -4.45 -11.59
N GLU A 338 -33.02 -5.41 -10.71
CA GLU A 338 -33.01 -5.27 -9.25
C GLU A 338 -32.01 -4.21 -8.74
N MET A 339 -30.83 -4.11 -9.34
CA MET A 339 -29.83 -3.10 -8.95
C MET A 339 -30.29 -1.69 -9.34
N LEU A 340 -30.97 -1.56 -10.48
CA LEU A 340 -31.57 -0.29 -10.90
C LEU A 340 -32.72 0.12 -9.96
N ALA A 341 -33.55 -0.84 -9.56
CA ALA A 341 -34.62 -0.62 -8.57
C ALA A 341 -34.07 -0.19 -7.20
N PHE A 342 -33.00 -0.84 -6.72
CA PHE A 342 -32.34 -0.47 -5.46
C PHE A 342 -31.79 0.95 -5.51
N ASN A 343 -31.03 1.30 -6.56
CA ASN A 343 -30.46 2.64 -6.71
C ASN A 343 -31.53 3.73 -6.79
N LYS A 344 -32.65 3.45 -7.47
CA LYS A 344 -33.80 4.37 -7.52
C LYS A 344 -34.39 4.61 -6.13
N ARG A 345 -34.53 3.56 -5.32
CA ARG A 345 -35.06 3.66 -3.94
C ARG A 345 -34.10 4.39 -3.00
N LEU A 346 -32.81 4.07 -3.07
CA LEU A 346 -31.78 4.76 -2.30
C LEU A 346 -31.76 6.26 -2.64
N ALA A 347 -31.80 6.63 -3.93
CA ALA A 347 -31.84 8.02 -4.36
C ALA A 347 -33.05 8.79 -3.80
N ALA A 348 -34.20 8.14 -3.68
CA ALA A 348 -35.39 8.74 -3.09
C ALA A 348 -35.27 8.98 -1.56
N LEU A 349 -34.53 8.13 -0.83
CA LEU A 349 -34.35 8.23 0.62
C LEU A 349 -33.23 9.22 1.03
N LEU A 350 -32.28 9.48 0.14
CA LEU A 350 -31.09 10.30 0.44
C LEU A 350 -31.38 11.74 0.93
N PRO A 351 -32.36 12.49 0.41
CA PRO A 351 -32.64 13.84 0.91
C PRO A 351 -33.03 13.87 2.39
N GLU A 352 -33.94 12.99 2.82
CA GLU A 352 -34.40 12.88 4.21
C GLU A 352 -33.28 12.36 5.12
N ALA A 353 -32.52 11.36 4.66
CA ALA A 353 -31.38 10.85 5.39
C ALA A 353 -30.31 11.92 5.62
N LYS A 354 -30.01 12.75 4.61
CA LYS A 354 -29.08 13.87 4.74
C LYS A 354 -29.57 14.91 5.75
N ALA A 355 -30.86 15.22 5.77
CA ALA A 355 -31.43 16.14 6.74
C ALA A 355 -31.29 15.61 8.18
N ALA A 356 -31.60 14.33 8.41
CA ALA A 356 -31.44 13.71 9.73
C ALA A 356 -29.96 13.58 10.16
N ILE A 357 -29.04 13.32 9.22
CA ILE A 357 -27.60 13.30 9.51
C ILE A 357 -27.10 14.70 9.87
N ALA A 358 -27.57 15.74 9.16
CA ALA A 358 -27.20 17.12 9.42
C ALA A 358 -27.75 17.64 10.76
N ALA A 359 -28.95 17.21 11.15
CA ALA A 359 -29.53 17.49 12.46
C ALA A 359 -28.75 16.83 13.63
N GLY A 360 -27.88 15.86 13.33
CA GLY A 360 -27.07 15.15 14.32
C GLY A 360 -27.89 14.19 15.21
N GLY A 361 -27.30 13.79 16.33
CA GLY A 361 -27.92 12.86 17.29
C GLY A 361 -27.86 11.37 16.91
N GLU A 362 -28.32 10.54 17.85
CA GLU A 362 -28.35 9.08 17.73
C GLU A 362 -29.18 8.58 16.52
N PRO A 363 -30.34 9.17 16.17
CA PRO A 363 -31.10 8.74 15.00
C PRO A 363 -30.35 8.99 13.68
N GLY A 364 -29.69 10.14 13.53
CA GLY A 364 -28.91 10.47 12.32
C GLY A 364 -27.74 9.52 12.09
N THR A 365 -27.04 9.14 13.17
CA THR A 365 -25.94 8.15 13.08
C THR A 365 -26.43 6.75 12.72
N THR A 366 -27.58 6.35 13.26
CA THR A 366 -28.19 5.04 13.00
C THR A 366 -28.74 4.94 11.56
N VAL A 367 -29.38 6.00 11.06
CA VAL A 367 -29.83 6.09 9.65
C VAL A 367 -28.64 5.98 8.69
N LYS A 368 -27.53 6.66 8.99
CA LYS A 368 -26.30 6.59 8.18
C LYS A 368 -25.74 5.16 8.13
N LEU A 369 -25.71 4.47 9.27
CA LEU A 369 -25.22 3.09 9.36
C LEU A 369 -26.08 2.15 8.50
N LYS A 370 -27.40 2.23 8.61
CA LYS A 370 -28.35 1.38 7.87
C LYS A 370 -28.27 1.57 6.36
N ILE A 371 -28.11 2.81 5.89
CA ILE A 371 -27.90 3.10 4.47
C ILE A 371 -26.57 2.50 3.96
N SER A 372 -25.51 2.54 4.77
CA SER A 372 -24.23 1.93 4.42
C SER A 372 -24.30 0.41 4.35
N GLU A 373 -24.98 -0.24 5.32
CA GLU A 373 -25.20 -1.68 5.33
C GLU A 373 -26.03 -2.12 4.11
N ALA A 374 -27.06 -1.36 3.75
CA ALA A 374 -27.88 -1.62 2.58
C ALA A 374 -27.06 -1.61 1.28
N GLY A 375 -26.12 -0.66 1.14
CA GLY A 375 -25.19 -0.62 0.01
C GLY A 375 -24.27 -1.84 -0.08
N VAL A 376 -23.77 -2.33 1.06
CA VAL A 376 -22.95 -3.55 1.11
C VAL A 376 -23.77 -4.78 0.69
N SER A 377 -24.99 -4.93 1.18
CA SER A 377 -25.88 -6.04 0.79
C SER A 377 -26.28 -5.98 -0.69
N ALA A 378 -26.54 -4.79 -1.23
CA ALA A 378 -26.83 -4.63 -2.66
C ALA A 378 -25.64 -5.05 -3.55
N ASN A 379 -24.41 -4.70 -3.17
CA ASN A 379 -23.20 -5.13 -3.89
C ASN A 379 -23.00 -6.65 -3.87
N LYS A 380 -23.47 -7.32 -2.81
CA LYS A 380 -23.50 -8.80 -2.70
C LYS A 380 -24.69 -9.44 -3.44
N LYS A 381 -25.53 -8.65 -4.11
CA LYS A 381 -26.79 -9.06 -4.75
C LYS A 381 -27.83 -9.63 -3.75
N GLU A 382 -27.72 -9.28 -2.47
CA GLU A 382 -28.69 -9.62 -1.42
C GLU A 382 -29.79 -8.54 -1.36
N PHE A 383 -30.55 -8.37 -2.44
CA PHE A 383 -31.47 -7.24 -2.58
C PHE A 383 -32.60 -7.22 -1.54
N GLU A 384 -33.12 -8.38 -1.13
CA GLU A 384 -34.14 -8.45 -0.06
C GLU A 384 -33.63 -7.86 1.25
N ARG A 385 -32.39 -8.21 1.65
CA ARG A 385 -31.75 -7.65 2.84
C ARG A 385 -31.45 -6.17 2.69
N ALA A 386 -31.00 -5.76 1.50
CA ALA A 386 -30.75 -4.36 1.20
C ALA A 386 -32.04 -3.52 1.30
N TYR A 387 -33.18 -4.04 0.83
CA TYR A 387 -34.48 -3.39 0.96
C TYR A 387 -34.94 -3.32 2.42
N ALA A 388 -34.81 -4.40 3.20
CA ALA A 388 -35.15 -4.39 4.62
C ALA A 388 -34.37 -3.31 5.41
N LEU A 389 -33.08 -3.14 5.10
CA LEU A 389 -32.24 -2.09 5.72
C LEU A 389 -32.66 -0.67 5.32
N LEU A 390 -33.11 -0.47 4.07
CA LEU A 390 -33.69 0.81 3.64
C LEU A 390 -35.04 1.08 4.32
N ASP A 391 -35.86 0.05 4.54
CA ASP A 391 -37.12 0.14 5.28
C ASP A 391 -36.92 0.51 6.75
N GLU A 392 -35.91 -0.07 7.41
CA GLU A 392 -35.49 0.32 8.76
C GLU A 392 -35.02 1.78 8.82
N ALA A 393 -34.17 2.20 7.88
CA ALA A 393 -33.71 3.58 7.78
C ALA A 393 -34.89 4.56 7.58
N GLN A 394 -35.85 4.21 6.73
CA GLN A 394 -37.05 5.02 6.52
C GLN A 394 -37.96 5.08 7.76
N THR A 395 -38.05 3.99 8.52
CA THR A 395 -38.83 3.93 9.77
C THR A 395 -38.19 4.84 10.84
N LEU A 396 -36.87 4.82 10.97
CA LEU A 396 -36.14 5.72 11.87
C LEU A 396 -36.37 7.18 11.48
N LEU A 397 -36.36 7.50 10.19
CA LEU A 397 -36.65 8.85 9.70
C LEU A 397 -38.08 9.30 10.03
N LYS A 398 -39.09 8.43 9.86
CA LYS A 398 -40.48 8.74 10.23
C LYS A 398 -40.67 8.96 11.73
N ASN A 399 -40.02 8.14 12.55
CA ASN A 399 -40.07 8.30 14.01
C ASN A 399 -39.41 9.61 14.46
N THR A 400 -38.42 10.12 13.74
CA THR A 400 -37.83 11.44 14.03
C THR A 400 -38.68 12.62 13.53
N ALA A 401 -39.57 12.40 12.55
CA ALA A 401 -40.37 13.46 11.93
C ALA A 401 -41.71 13.72 12.66
N THR A 402 -42.07 12.90 13.66
CA THR A 402 -43.27 13.10 14.45
C THR A 402 -42.89 13.67 15.82
N PRO A 403 -42.84 15.00 15.99
CA PRO A 403 -42.82 15.59 17.32
C PRO A 403 -44.20 15.35 17.95
N GLU A 404 -44.41 14.18 18.56
CA GLU A 404 -45.51 14.05 19.51
C GLU A 404 -45.23 15.03 20.67
N PRO A 405 -46.17 15.94 20.98
CA PRO A 405 -46.04 16.82 22.12
C PRO A 405 -46.13 15.96 23.38
N VAL A 406 -44.98 15.57 23.92
CA VAL A 406 -44.91 14.95 25.23
C VAL A 406 -45.38 15.99 26.24
N LYS A 407 -46.62 15.82 26.70
CA LYS A 407 -47.14 16.36 27.95
C LYS A 407 -46.27 15.79 29.07
N SER A 408 -45.12 16.39 29.32
CA SER A 408 -44.40 16.26 30.57
C SER A 408 -45.18 17.04 31.61
N GLU A 409 -45.93 16.34 32.46
CA GLU A 409 -46.34 16.86 33.76
C GLU A 409 -45.07 17.18 34.55
N THR A 410 -44.64 18.43 34.48
CA THR A 410 -43.75 19.09 35.44
C THR A 410 -44.52 20.31 35.92
N PRO A 411 -44.57 20.58 37.23
CA PRO A 411 -45.44 21.60 37.80
C PRO A 411 -45.14 22.95 37.17
N GLU A 412 -46.21 23.65 36.78
CA GLU A 412 -46.19 25.06 36.41
C GLU A 412 -45.56 25.87 37.54
N GLN A 413 -44.29 26.23 37.36
CA GLN A 413 -43.78 27.51 37.80
C GLN A 413 -43.53 28.33 36.55
N GLU A 414 -44.43 29.28 36.33
CA GLU A 414 -44.20 30.46 35.49
C GLU A 414 -42.96 31.18 36.03
N GLY A 415 -41.80 30.82 35.50
CA GLY A 415 -40.55 31.55 35.67
C GLY A 415 -40.37 32.47 34.48
N GLU A 416 -40.51 33.76 34.72
CA GLU A 416 -39.97 34.81 33.85
C GLU A 416 -38.59 34.38 33.34
N GLN A 417 -38.39 34.35 32.03
CA GLN A 417 -37.05 34.26 31.45
C GLN A 417 -36.26 35.45 31.99
N GLN A 418 -35.44 35.21 32.99
CA GLN A 418 -34.44 36.16 33.46
C GLN A 418 -33.31 36.19 32.43
N PRO A 419 -33.11 37.29 31.68
CA PRO A 419 -32.03 37.44 30.70
C PRO A 419 -30.61 37.51 31.33
N GLY A 420 -30.43 36.99 32.55
CA GLY A 420 -29.17 37.01 33.29
C GLY A 420 -28.45 35.66 33.40
N LEU A 421 -29.16 34.52 33.24
CA LEU A 421 -28.57 33.19 33.42
C LEU A 421 -27.68 32.76 32.23
N ASP A 422 -28.02 33.19 31.02
CA ASP A 422 -27.27 32.84 29.80
C ASP A 422 -25.91 33.57 29.75
N ALA A 423 -25.89 34.82 30.24
CA ALA A 423 -24.67 35.62 30.33
C ALA A 423 -23.69 35.08 31.40
N GLU A 424 -24.20 34.64 32.56
CA GLU A 424 -23.35 34.02 33.58
C GLU A 424 -22.83 32.65 33.12
N GLY A 425 -23.68 31.87 32.43
CA GLY A 425 -23.29 30.60 31.82
C GLY A 425 -22.16 30.76 30.80
N ALA A 426 -22.29 31.72 29.87
CA ALA A 426 -21.26 32.05 28.90
C ALA A 426 -19.95 32.47 29.57
N ALA A 427 -20.01 33.37 30.56
CA ALA A 427 -18.81 33.82 31.28
C ALA A 427 -18.10 32.69 32.04
N ARG A 428 -18.85 31.71 32.57
CA ARG A 428 -18.27 30.50 33.18
C ARG A 428 -17.59 29.61 32.15
N PHE A 429 -18.20 29.42 30.98
CA PHE A 429 -17.62 28.65 29.90
C PHE A 429 -16.29 29.27 29.44
N ASP A 430 -16.27 30.57 29.18
CA ASP A 430 -15.06 31.29 28.74
C ASP A 430 -13.91 31.19 29.75
N ARG A 431 -14.23 31.39 31.05
CA ARG A 431 -13.24 31.24 32.13
C ARG A 431 -12.68 29.83 32.16
N ARG A 432 -13.55 28.82 32.05
CA ARG A 432 -13.16 27.42 32.12
C ARG A 432 -12.32 26.99 30.92
N MET A 433 -12.67 27.48 29.74
CA MET A 433 -11.92 27.25 28.52
C MET A 433 -10.51 27.83 28.63
N ALA A 434 -10.39 29.07 29.11
CA ALA A 434 -9.10 29.74 29.32
C ALA A 434 -8.20 29.01 30.33
N GLU A 435 -8.77 28.39 31.37
CA GLU A 435 -8.02 27.58 32.34
C GLU A 435 -7.45 26.29 31.73
N ILE A 436 -8.20 25.64 30.83
CA ILE A 436 -7.89 24.30 30.32
C ILE A 436 -7.01 24.37 29.06
N GLU A 437 -7.18 25.41 28.25
CA GLU A 437 -6.53 25.57 26.95
C GLU A 437 -4.99 25.38 26.99
N PRO A 438 -4.23 25.95 27.94
CA PRO A 438 -2.78 25.76 28.00
C PRO A 438 -2.39 24.29 28.19
N GLY A 439 -3.12 23.55 29.03
CA GLY A 439 -2.87 22.13 29.28
C GLY A 439 -3.24 21.25 28.09
N TYR A 440 -4.33 21.59 27.42
CA TYR A 440 -4.76 20.96 26.18
C TYR A 440 -3.73 21.14 25.05
N LEU A 441 -3.28 22.37 24.79
CA LEU A 441 -2.30 22.68 23.75
C LEU A 441 -0.95 22.02 24.01
N ALA A 442 -0.50 21.98 25.26
CA ALA A 442 0.73 21.28 25.65
C ALA A 442 0.68 19.78 25.30
N LEU A 443 -0.44 19.10 25.57
CA LEU A 443 -0.60 17.68 25.23
C LEU A 443 -0.71 17.42 23.72
N LEU A 444 -1.33 18.33 22.97
CA LEU A 444 -1.35 18.23 21.51
C LEU A 444 0.04 18.41 20.90
N ALA A 445 0.82 19.37 21.41
CA ALA A 445 2.20 19.59 20.99
C ALA A 445 3.08 18.37 21.32
N ALA A 446 2.85 17.72 22.47
CA ALA A 446 3.53 16.49 22.88
C ALA A 446 3.11 15.23 22.09
N ARG A 447 2.23 15.35 21.09
CA ARG A 447 1.71 14.22 20.28
C ARG A 447 1.14 13.09 21.14
N ASN A 448 0.39 13.44 22.18
CA ASN A 448 -0.22 12.45 23.06
C ASN A 448 -1.10 11.46 22.25
N PRO A 449 -1.05 10.15 22.52
CA PRO A 449 -1.86 9.14 21.80
C PRO A 449 -3.37 9.40 21.90
N ASP A 450 -3.81 10.07 22.97
CA ASP A 450 -5.21 10.44 23.19
C ASP A 450 -5.60 11.78 22.54
N ALA A 451 -4.75 12.39 21.70
CA ALA A 451 -5.02 13.68 21.04
C ALA A 451 -6.35 13.69 20.26
N GLY A 452 -6.74 12.57 19.65
CA GLY A 452 -8.03 12.44 18.97
C GLY A 452 -9.22 12.55 19.95
N LYS A 453 -9.13 11.90 21.10
CA LYS A 453 -10.16 11.94 22.15
C LYS A 453 -10.28 13.34 22.75
N LEU A 454 -9.16 14.00 23.06
CA LEU A 454 -9.13 15.37 23.58
C LEU A 454 -9.80 16.36 22.60
N ARG A 455 -9.52 16.25 21.29
CA ARG A 455 -10.17 17.07 20.26
C ARG A 455 -11.68 16.84 20.19
N SER A 456 -12.13 15.59 20.30
CA SER A 456 -13.56 15.26 20.23
C SER A 456 -14.37 15.86 21.40
N VAL A 457 -13.81 15.84 22.62
CA VAL A 457 -14.48 16.41 23.80
C VAL A 457 -14.52 17.93 23.72
N LEU A 458 -13.44 18.57 23.26
CA LEU A 458 -13.42 20.01 23.05
C LEU A 458 -14.43 20.46 21.97
N ALA A 459 -14.50 19.72 20.86
CA ALA A 459 -15.48 19.99 19.80
C ALA A 459 -16.93 19.85 20.30
N TYR A 460 -17.21 18.84 21.13
CA TYR A 460 -18.52 18.69 21.78
C TYR A 460 -18.82 19.86 22.72
N ALA A 461 -17.86 20.29 23.54
CA ALA A 461 -18.02 21.43 24.46
C ALA A 461 -18.39 22.71 23.69
N ASN A 462 -17.67 23.01 22.61
CA ASN A 462 -17.95 24.17 21.75
C ASN A 462 -19.35 24.07 21.10
N ALA A 463 -19.73 22.90 20.59
CA ALA A 463 -21.04 22.70 19.98
C ALA A 463 -22.20 22.91 20.98
N GLN A 464 -22.02 22.52 22.24
CA GLN A 464 -23.02 22.79 23.29
C GLN A 464 -23.09 24.28 23.65
N ALA A 465 -21.93 24.96 23.72
CA ALA A 465 -21.87 26.40 23.98
C ALA A 465 -22.51 27.23 22.84
N GLU A 466 -22.27 26.85 21.58
CA GLU A 466 -22.92 27.45 20.41
C GLU A 466 -24.44 27.25 20.43
N GLY A 467 -24.91 26.12 20.98
CA GLY A 467 -26.34 25.84 21.19
C GLY A 467 -26.96 26.53 22.42
N GLY A 468 -26.20 27.35 23.17
CA GLY A 468 -26.65 28.02 24.38
C GLY A 468 -26.72 27.14 25.63
N ASP A 469 -26.36 25.85 25.54
CA ASP A 469 -26.34 24.92 26.68
C ASP A 469 -24.99 24.98 27.41
N TYR A 470 -24.75 26.11 28.07
CA TYR A 470 -23.50 26.37 28.79
C TYR A 470 -23.26 25.42 29.96
N VAL A 471 -24.32 24.81 30.52
CA VAL A 471 -24.21 23.82 31.60
C VAL A 471 -23.56 22.53 31.06
N LYS A 472 -24.03 22.01 29.92
CA LYS A 472 -23.40 20.84 29.29
C LYS A 472 -22.01 21.16 28.73
N ALA A 473 -21.81 22.36 28.22
CA ALA A 473 -20.52 22.81 27.70
C ALA A 473 -19.44 22.82 28.80
N VAL A 474 -19.73 23.42 29.97
CA VAL A 474 -18.82 23.42 31.12
C VAL A 474 -18.59 22.00 31.64
N GLY A 475 -19.62 21.15 31.72
CA GLY A 475 -19.45 19.75 32.12
C GLY A 475 -18.57 18.93 31.15
N ALA A 476 -18.57 19.26 29.86
CA ALA A 476 -17.64 18.67 28.90
C ALA A 476 -16.20 19.16 29.08
N LEU A 477 -16.01 20.44 29.41
CA LEU A 477 -14.70 20.99 29.78
C LEU A 477 -14.14 20.32 31.05
N ASP A 478 -14.96 20.04 32.07
CA ASP A 478 -14.50 19.32 33.26
C ASP A 478 -14.03 17.89 32.94
N ARG A 479 -14.72 17.19 32.03
CA ARG A 479 -14.26 15.89 31.52
C ARG A 479 -12.96 16.02 30.74
N LEU A 480 -12.80 17.08 29.96
CA LEU A 480 -11.56 17.37 29.23
C LEU A 480 -10.40 17.59 30.19
N GLN A 481 -10.59 18.33 31.28
CA GLN A 481 -9.57 18.48 32.33
C GLN A 481 -9.20 17.14 32.95
N GLY A 482 -10.17 16.28 33.28
CA GLY A 482 -9.88 14.95 33.82
C GLY A 482 -9.02 14.11 32.86
N LEU A 483 -9.25 14.19 31.55
CA LEU A 483 -8.40 13.53 30.55
C LEU A 483 -7.01 14.15 30.45
N ILE A 484 -6.89 15.47 30.60
CA ILE A 484 -5.58 16.16 30.62
C ILE A 484 -4.78 15.75 31.85
N GLU A 485 -5.41 15.65 33.02
CA GLU A 485 -4.78 15.19 34.26
C GLU A 485 -4.41 13.72 34.20
N GLU A 486 -5.27 12.84 33.66
CA GLU A 486 -4.95 11.44 33.43
C GLU A 486 -3.77 11.29 32.46
N ALA A 487 -3.75 12.07 31.38
CA ALA A 487 -2.67 12.08 30.40
C ALA A 487 -1.36 12.64 30.96
N ARG A 488 -1.41 13.55 31.94
CA ARG A 488 -0.23 14.04 32.68
C ARG A 488 0.24 13.06 33.74
N GLY A 489 -0.70 12.38 34.42
CA GLY A 489 -0.45 11.43 35.50
C GLY A 489 0.05 10.08 35.00
N LYS A 490 -0.34 9.68 33.78
CA LYS A 490 0.40 8.69 33.00
C LYS A 490 1.73 9.32 32.61
N LYS A 491 2.72 9.26 33.51
CA LYS A 491 4.11 9.21 33.09
C LYS A 491 4.16 8.11 32.05
N THR A 492 4.26 8.48 30.78
CA THR A 492 4.73 7.55 29.78
C THR A 492 6.12 7.17 30.29
N ASP A 493 6.28 5.95 30.82
CA ASP A 493 7.57 5.32 31.17
C ASP A 493 8.38 5.05 29.88
N GLY A 494 8.47 6.07 29.05
CA GLY A 494 8.71 6.05 27.64
C GLY A 494 8.62 7.47 27.09
N GLU A 495 9.03 8.47 27.89
CA GLU A 495 9.58 9.68 27.29
C GLU A 495 10.69 9.18 26.34
N PRO A 496 10.51 9.30 25.02
CA PRO A 496 11.47 8.75 24.07
C PRO A 496 12.83 9.31 24.47
N PRO A 497 13.86 8.48 24.68
CA PRO A 497 15.20 8.93 25.06
C PRO A 497 15.53 10.24 24.35
N ALA A 498 15.85 11.28 25.13
CA ALA A 498 16.14 12.60 24.61
C ALA A 498 17.14 12.46 23.44
N GLY A 499 16.71 12.81 22.22
CA GLY A 499 17.49 12.59 21.00
C GLY A 499 16.77 11.78 19.92
N ILE A 500 15.81 10.89 20.22
CA ILE A 500 15.14 10.08 19.18
C ILE A 500 14.38 10.95 18.17
N VAL A 501 13.71 12.00 18.63
CA VAL A 501 12.97 12.90 17.72
C VAL A 501 13.95 13.68 16.83
N ALA A 502 15.07 14.16 17.39
CA ALA A 502 16.11 14.84 16.64
C ALA A 502 16.76 13.91 15.59
N TYR A 503 17.05 12.67 15.98
CA TYR A 503 17.57 11.62 15.09
C TYR A 503 16.59 11.25 13.98
N ARG A 504 15.30 11.04 14.28
CA ARG A 504 14.29 10.79 13.24
C ARG A 504 14.13 11.98 12.29
N THR A 505 14.24 13.19 12.81
CA THR A 505 14.17 14.42 12.00
C THR A 505 15.39 14.55 11.09
N SER A 506 16.59 14.19 11.55
CA SER A 506 17.79 14.18 10.71
C SER A 506 17.74 13.11 9.63
N LEU A 507 17.21 11.91 9.91
CA LEU A 507 16.98 10.87 8.90
C LEU A 507 16.02 11.33 7.78
N LEU A 508 14.95 12.03 8.14
CA LEU A 508 14.06 12.66 7.15
C LEU A 508 14.79 13.74 6.33
N GLY A 509 15.63 14.55 6.98
CA GLY A 509 16.48 15.53 6.32
C GLY A 509 17.45 14.89 5.32
N LEU A 510 18.01 13.72 5.66
CA LEU A 510 18.88 12.96 4.75
C LEU A 510 18.12 12.47 3.51
N ARG A 511 16.92 11.90 3.66
CA ARG A 511 16.08 11.52 2.49
C ARG A 511 15.80 12.71 1.57
N GLN A 512 15.57 13.90 2.12
CA GLN A 512 15.37 15.12 1.32
C GLN A 512 16.64 15.57 0.60
N ALA A 513 17.80 15.45 1.26
CA ALA A 513 19.10 15.77 0.66
C ALA A 513 19.45 14.82 -0.49
N VAL A 514 19.16 13.53 -0.33
CA VAL A 514 19.28 12.51 -1.39
C VAL A 514 18.43 12.86 -2.62
N ALA A 515 17.14 13.13 -2.43
CA ALA A 515 16.27 13.52 -3.53
C ALA A 515 16.66 14.88 -4.16
N ALA A 516 17.39 15.74 -3.43
CA ALA A 516 17.97 16.96 -3.99
C ALA A 516 19.23 16.67 -4.82
N ALA A 517 20.09 15.76 -4.36
CA ALA A 517 21.27 15.30 -5.08
C ALA A 517 20.89 14.63 -6.41
N GLU A 518 19.90 13.74 -6.41
CA GLU A 518 19.39 13.09 -7.64
C GLU A 518 18.92 14.10 -8.69
N ARG A 519 18.25 15.17 -8.26
CA ARG A 519 17.82 16.26 -9.15
C ARG A 519 19.00 17.05 -9.72
N GLN A 520 20.05 17.25 -8.93
CA GLN A 520 21.27 17.92 -9.40
C GLN A 520 22.01 17.06 -10.44
N ILE A 521 22.10 15.74 -10.21
CA ILE A 521 22.71 14.80 -11.17
C ILE A 521 21.90 14.77 -12.47
N ALA A 522 20.56 14.68 -12.39
CA ALA A 522 19.71 14.68 -13.58
C ALA A 522 19.86 15.99 -14.40
N ALA A 523 20.00 17.13 -13.72
CA ALA A 523 20.26 18.41 -14.38
C ALA A 523 21.66 18.48 -15.02
N LEU A 524 22.68 17.96 -14.32
CA LEU A 524 24.05 17.86 -14.82
C LEU A 524 24.10 16.97 -16.08
N ARG A 525 23.46 15.80 -16.03
CA ARG A 525 23.33 14.88 -17.16
C ARG A 525 22.69 15.57 -18.37
N ALA A 526 21.58 16.28 -18.17
CA ALA A 526 20.91 17.01 -19.23
C ALA A 526 21.83 18.07 -19.87
N ALA A 527 22.67 18.73 -19.08
CA ALA A 527 23.62 19.72 -19.58
C ALA A 527 24.82 19.08 -20.30
N ILE A 528 25.31 17.93 -19.83
CA ILE A 528 26.37 17.15 -20.50
C ILE A 528 25.89 16.71 -21.89
N VAL A 529 24.71 16.07 -21.97
CA VAL A 529 24.12 15.65 -23.26
C VAL A 529 24.02 16.81 -24.26
N GLN A 530 23.74 18.03 -23.79
CA GLN A 530 23.62 19.21 -24.66
C GLN A 530 24.96 19.76 -25.13
N MET A 531 25.99 19.77 -24.28
CA MET A 531 27.28 20.41 -24.60
C MET A 531 28.33 19.44 -25.13
N LYS A 532 28.31 18.19 -24.63
CA LYS A 532 29.30 17.15 -24.89
C LYS A 532 28.64 15.76 -24.79
N PRO A 533 27.96 15.32 -25.86
CA PRO A 533 27.28 14.03 -25.89
C PRO A 533 28.22 12.84 -25.68
N ASP A 534 29.52 13.01 -25.90
CA ASP A 534 30.54 11.97 -25.71
C ASP A 534 30.93 11.77 -24.23
N GLU A 535 30.53 12.66 -23.32
CA GLU A 535 30.83 12.57 -21.87
C GLU A 535 29.62 12.10 -21.04
N VAL A 536 28.57 11.56 -21.69
CA VAL A 536 27.33 11.13 -21.02
C VAL A 536 27.56 9.99 -20.03
N ASP A 537 28.50 9.09 -20.32
CA ASP A 537 28.84 7.96 -19.47
C ASP A 537 29.31 8.40 -18.08
N LEU A 538 30.07 9.51 -18.00
CA LEU A 538 30.50 10.09 -16.72
C LEU A 538 29.31 10.47 -15.81
N ALA A 539 28.23 10.99 -16.40
CA ALA A 539 27.04 11.36 -15.65
C ALA A 539 26.26 10.13 -15.17
N ASP A 540 26.25 9.07 -15.98
CA ASP A 540 25.59 7.81 -15.67
C ASP A 540 26.36 7.04 -14.60
N ASP A 541 27.70 7.02 -14.64
CA ASP A 541 28.56 6.45 -13.60
C ASP A 541 28.37 7.13 -12.24
N VAL A 542 28.32 8.47 -12.21
CA VAL A 542 28.06 9.24 -10.98
C VAL A 542 26.66 8.93 -10.43
N ALA A 543 25.67 8.78 -11.30
CA ALA A 543 24.32 8.44 -10.91
C ALA A 543 24.23 7.02 -10.33
N GLU A 544 24.90 6.04 -10.95
CA GLU A 544 24.95 4.66 -10.48
C GLU A 544 25.62 4.55 -9.12
N LEU A 545 26.80 5.17 -8.94
CA LEU A 545 27.51 5.19 -7.66
C LEU A 545 26.64 5.78 -6.54
N LEU A 546 25.98 6.91 -6.78
CA LEU A 546 25.13 7.56 -5.78
C LEU A 546 23.83 6.78 -5.48
N GLN A 547 23.30 6.04 -6.47
CA GLN A 547 22.16 5.14 -6.24
C GLN A 547 22.55 3.92 -5.40
N GLU A 548 23.70 3.31 -5.67
CA GLU A 548 24.21 2.17 -4.89
C GLU A 548 24.45 2.58 -3.43
N GLN A 549 25.15 3.68 -3.21
CA GLN A 549 25.41 4.20 -1.85
C GLN A 549 24.13 4.57 -1.11
N ASN A 550 23.13 5.12 -1.81
CA ASN A 550 21.84 5.44 -1.21
C ASN A 550 21.03 4.20 -0.81
N ALA A 551 21.04 3.16 -1.64
CA ALA A 551 20.34 1.92 -1.34
C ALA A 551 20.91 1.29 -0.06
N GLU A 552 22.24 1.19 0.02
CA GLU A 552 22.91 0.67 1.21
C GLU A 552 22.68 1.54 2.45
N LEU A 553 22.71 2.86 2.31
CA LEU A 553 22.41 3.77 3.41
C LEU A 553 20.97 3.62 3.89
N GLN A 554 20.01 3.49 2.98
CA GLN A 554 18.61 3.25 3.33
C GLN A 554 18.44 1.93 4.09
N ASP A 555 19.08 0.86 3.65
CA ASP A 555 19.04 -0.44 4.33
C ASP A 555 19.60 -0.34 5.76
N LEU A 556 20.71 0.37 5.96
CA LEU A 556 21.32 0.59 7.28
C LEU A 556 20.45 1.49 8.18
N VAL A 557 19.83 2.53 7.61
CA VAL A 557 18.89 3.40 8.33
C VAL A 557 17.66 2.62 8.77
N ASP A 558 17.10 1.78 7.89
CA ASP A 558 15.94 0.96 8.21
C ASP A 558 16.29 -0.13 9.23
N ALA A 559 17.48 -0.75 9.13
CA ALA A 559 18.02 -1.66 10.14
C ALA A 559 18.15 -0.96 11.51
N ALA A 560 18.74 0.24 11.56
CA ALA A 560 18.86 1.01 12.78
C ALA A 560 17.51 1.45 13.37
N MET A 561 16.55 1.82 12.52
CA MET A 561 15.19 2.17 12.92
C MET A 561 14.39 0.96 13.44
N SER A 562 14.66 -0.23 12.92
CA SER A 562 14.01 -1.49 13.33
C SER A 562 14.59 -2.07 14.63
N ALA A 563 15.82 -1.70 14.99
CA ALA A 563 16.48 -2.12 16.22
C ALA A 563 15.92 -1.38 17.46
N THR A 564 14.63 -1.55 17.76
CA THR A 564 14.00 -0.99 18.96
C THR A 564 14.19 -1.91 20.17
N GLY A 565 15.05 -1.51 21.11
CA GLY A 565 15.15 -2.08 22.46
C GLY A 565 16.52 -2.70 22.76
N ASP A 566 17.31 -2.03 23.62
CA ASP A 566 18.58 -2.38 24.32
C ASP A 566 19.70 -3.15 23.58
N LYS A 567 19.46 -3.72 22.41
CA LYS A 567 20.43 -4.37 21.52
C LYS A 567 21.11 -3.37 20.58
N ALA A 568 21.01 -2.07 20.88
CA ALA A 568 21.37 -0.96 20.00
C ALA A 568 22.88 -0.68 19.89
N GLN A 569 23.78 -1.49 20.44
CA GLN A 569 25.22 -1.19 20.37
C GLN A 569 25.90 -1.56 19.03
N PRO A 570 25.68 -2.75 18.43
CA PRO A 570 26.41 -3.13 17.21
C PRO A 570 25.94 -2.36 15.98
N ALA A 571 24.62 -2.34 15.72
CA ALA A 571 24.05 -1.71 14.53
C ALA A 571 24.25 -0.18 14.51
N THR A 572 24.21 0.48 15.69
CA THR A 572 24.45 1.93 15.80
C THR A 572 25.92 2.27 15.56
N ARG A 573 26.85 1.39 15.97
CA ARG A 573 28.29 1.56 15.71
C ARG A 573 28.59 1.36 14.24
N GLU A 574 28.08 0.28 13.64
CA GLU A 574 28.24 0.00 12.20
C GLU A 574 27.67 1.13 11.34
N LEU A 575 26.48 1.63 11.68
CA LEU A 575 25.91 2.79 11.01
C LEU A 575 26.79 4.03 11.16
N ARG A 576 27.35 4.30 12.35
CA ARG A 576 28.24 5.44 12.56
C ARG A 576 29.53 5.31 11.75
N ASP A 577 30.16 4.14 11.77
CA ASP A 577 31.37 3.86 11.01
C ASP A 577 31.11 4.00 9.50
N ARG A 578 29.94 3.55 9.02
CA ARG A 578 29.52 3.73 7.62
C ARG A 578 29.24 5.20 7.28
N LEU A 579 28.56 5.94 8.15
CA LEU A 579 28.35 7.38 7.95
C LEU A 579 29.70 8.11 7.87
N ASP A 580 30.66 7.77 8.72
CA ASP A 580 32.00 8.36 8.71
C ASP A 580 32.75 8.04 7.41
N PHE A 581 32.64 6.80 6.94
CA PHE A 581 33.19 6.40 5.64
C PHE A 581 32.56 7.19 4.49
N LEU A 582 31.22 7.27 4.42
CA LEU A 582 30.52 7.98 3.34
C LEU A 582 30.78 9.49 3.38
N ILE A 583 30.86 10.10 4.57
CA ILE A 583 31.25 11.51 4.72
C ILE A 583 32.69 11.71 4.20
N GLY A 584 33.59 10.77 4.49
CA GLY A 584 34.96 10.78 3.97
C GLY A 584 34.99 10.66 2.46
N GLU A 585 34.29 9.68 1.91
CA GLU A 585 34.24 9.39 0.49
C GLU A 585 33.62 10.54 -0.30
N ILE A 586 32.48 11.09 0.11
CA ILE A 586 31.86 12.26 -0.55
C ILE A 586 32.82 13.46 -0.57
N LYS A 587 33.70 13.61 0.44
CA LYS A 587 34.69 14.70 0.50
C LYS A 587 35.92 14.44 -0.36
N THR A 588 36.35 13.19 -0.51
CA THR A 588 37.59 12.85 -1.21
C THR A 588 37.39 12.41 -2.65
N ASN A 589 36.23 11.84 -2.98
CA ASN A 589 35.90 11.25 -4.27
C ASN A 589 36.04 12.28 -5.40
N GLU A 590 36.86 11.95 -6.39
CA GLU A 590 37.19 12.85 -7.50
C GLU A 590 35.98 13.11 -8.41
N MET A 591 35.09 12.14 -8.58
CA MET A 591 33.87 12.30 -9.39
C MET A 591 32.90 13.29 -8.76
N VAL A 592 32.73 13.24 -7.44
CA VAL A 592 31.91 14.22 -6.70
C VAL A 592 32.51 15.62 -6.81
N LYS A 593 33.86 15.74 -6.73
CA LYS A 593 34.54 17.03 -6.94
C LYS A 593 34.38 17.55 -8.36
N LEU A 594 34.55 16.70 -9.38
CA LEU A 594 34.35 17.07 -10.79
C LEU A 594 32.91 17.50 -11.05
N ALA A 595 31.93 16.83 -10.43
CA ALA A 595 30.52 17.21 -10.52
C ALA A 595 30.27 18.57 -9.85
N ASP A 596 30.83 18.83 -8.66
CA ASP A 596 30.67 20.12 -7.96
C ASP A 596 31.45 21.27 -8.63
N GLU A 597 32.58 20.97 -9.29
CA GLU A 597 33.40 21.90 -10.08
C GLU A 597 32.99 21.96 -11.56
N SER A 598 31.84 21.37 -11.89
CA SER A 598 31.32 21.28 -13.24
C SER A 598 31.31 22.64 -13.93
N LYS A 599 31.86 22.68 -15.15
CA LYS A 599 31.89 23.87 -16.02
C LYS A 599 30.60 24.03 -16.83
N PHE A 600 29.68 23.07 -16.73
CA PHE A 600 28.36 23.20 -17.31
C PHE A 600 27.60 24.29 -16.53
N ASP A 601 26.71 25.06 -17.17
CA ASP A 601 25.95 26.17 -16.55
C ASP A 601 24.89 25.70 -15.52
N VAL A 602 25.15 24.58 -14.85
CA VAL A 602 24.33 23.93 -13.85
C VAL A 602 25.10 23.91 -12.54
N LYS A 603 24.56 24.62 -11.54
CA LYS A 603 25.14 24.63 -10.20
C LYS A 603 24.86 23.31 -9.48
N VAL A 604 25.89 22.49 -9.33
CA VAL A 604 25.88 21.23 -8.59
C VAL A 604 26.61 21.43 -7.26
N THR A 605 26.06 20.87 -6.17
CA THR A 605 26.56 21.02 -4.79
C THR A 605 26.35 19.72 -3.99
N LEU A 606 26.71 18.59 -4.60
CA LEU A 606 26.55 17.25 -4.04
C LEU A 606 27.31 17.09 -2.73
N ALA A 607 28.58 17.51 -2.68
CA ALA A 607 29.42 17.31 -1.48
C ALA A 607 28.83 18.05 -0.28
N LYS A 608 28.37 19.28 -0.49
CA LYS A 608 27.73 20.07 0.55
C LYS A 608 26.35 19.51 0.94
N THR A 609 25.50 19.22 -0.05
CA THR A 609 24.11 18.80 0.18
C THR A 609 24.06 17.48 0.95
N LEU A 610 24.82 16.47 0.51
CA LEU A 610 24.87 15.17 1.16
C LEU A 610 25.72 15.20 2.42
N GLY A 611 26.89 15.85 2.39
CA GLY A 611 27.78 15.97 3.54
C GLY A 611 27.10 16.61 4.76
N ASP A 612 26.43 17.76 4.58
CA ASP A 612 25.72 18.45 5.66
C ASP A 612 24.57 17.62 6.24
N ALA A 613 23.95 16.74 5.43
CA ALA A 613 22.86 15.89 5.88
C ALA A 613 23.37 14.68 6.65
N LEU A 614 24.44 14.03 6.17
CA LEU A 614 25.11 12.93 6.85
C LEU A 614 25.72 13.38 8.18
N ASP A 615 26.41 14.53 8.23
CA ASP A 615 26.95 15.11 9.46
C ASP A 615 25.84 15.42 10.49
N ARG A 616 24.65 15.84 10.02
CA ARG A 616 23.47 16.03 10.89
C ARG A 616 22.92 14.72 11.45
N VAL A 617 22.87 13.65 10.65
CA VAL A 617 22.47 12.32 11.15
C VAL A 617 23.49 11.84 12.19
N ARG A 618 24.77 11.90 11.86
CA ARG A 618 25.87 11.51 12.75
C ARG A 618 25.83 12.23 14.10
N SER A 619 25.64 13.55 14.10
CA SER A 619 25.62 14.38 15.31
C SER A 619 24.36 14.23 16.17
N THR A 620 23.26 13.72 15.60
CA THR A 620 21.99 13.49 16.32
C THR A 620 21.81 12.04 16.76
N MET A 621 22.66 11.12 16.31
CA MET A 621 22.67 9.75 16.79
C MET A 621 22.97 9.69 18.30
N PRO A 622 22.24 8.85 19.06
CA PRO A 622 22.53 8.68 20.48
C PRO A 622 23.99 8.23 20.68
N ALA A 623 24.62 8.74 21.73
CA ALA A 623 25.97 8.31 22.10
C ALA A 623 25.95 6.79 22.36
N VAL A 624 26.91 6.07 21.79
CA VAL A 624 27.11 4.66 22.10
C VAL A 624 27.76 4.67 23.48
N ALA A 625 27.02 4.25 24.50
CA ALA A 625 27.50 4.17 25.88
C ALA A 625 28.61 3.14 26.04
#